data_AF-A0A7S3LBJ2-F1
#
_entry.id   AF-A0A7S3LBJ2-F1
#
_cell.length_a   1.000
_cell.length_b   1.000
_cell.length_c   1.000
_cell.angle_alpha   90.00
_cell.angle_beta   90.00
_cell.angle_gamma   90.00
#
_symmetry.space_group_name_H-M   'P 1'
#
loop_
_entity.id
_entity.type
_entity.pdbx_description
1 polymer ?
#
loop_
_entity_poly.entity_id
_entity_poly.type
_entity_poly.pdbx_seq_one_letter_code
_entity_poly.pdbx_strand_id
1 'polypeptide(L)'
;QNPMVRIDVLPADADQSMSVAPSFLLPGHEQPLHIDFSPGLDDVESGEVQFVCSPGLLLLPPGDETGDQWVSSGSVPLPPCSRGRPVLLTANVKCVSSEDMDSSAPTIHVKITTQYRSIPAGVSYADAEKYKQVGSLLTHEIDADVPTLGSPSVTVKDLSLTSHTMGQTLLGVMLECHTPDPFVIRGWHLQLPSYLTLKEDIDMNAAAA
;
A
#
# COMPACT_ATOMS: atom_id res chain seq x y z
N GLN A 1 27.75 -7.25 -57.07
CA GLN A 1 26.53 -6.77 -56.39
C GLN A 1 26.75 -7.02 -54.91
N ASN A 2 26.85 -5.97 -54.09
CA ASN A 2 27.00 -6.15 -52.64
C ASN A 2 25.63 -6.43 -52.04
N PRO A 3 25.46 -7.52 -51.25
CA PRO A 3 24.20 -7.78 -50.57
C PRO A 3 23.94 -6.66 -49.56
N MET A 4 22.77 -6.02 -49.68
CA MET A 4 22.30 -5.04 -48.70
C MET A 4 21.74 -5.83 -47.52
N VAL A 5 22.51 -5.90 -46.43
CA VAL A 5 22.06 -6.50 -45.18
C VAL A 5 21.30 -5.44 -44.40
N ARG A 6 20.02 -5.68 -44.15
CA ARG A 6 19.20 -4.88 -43.25
C ARG A 6 19.37 -5.43 -41.84
N ILE A 7 19.82 -4.59 -40.92
CA ILE A 7 19.89 -4.90 -39.49
C ILE A 7 18.78 -4.09 -38.83
N ASP A 8 17.74 -4.78 -38.37
CA ASP A 8 16.72 -4.19 -37.51
C ASP A 8 17.19 -4.36 -36.06
N VAL A 9 17.54 -3.25 -35.40
CA VAL A 9 17.88 -3.25 -33.97
C VAL A 9 16.60 -2.96 -33.20
N LEU A 10 16.15 -3.93 -32.40
CA LEU A 10 15.03 -3.72 -31.49
C LEU A 10 15.50 -2.89 -30.30
N PRO A 11 14.73 -1.88 -29.85
CA PRO A 11 15.03 -1.17 -28.63
C PRO A 11 15.04 -2.16 -27.46
N ALA A 12 16.02 -2.05 -26.58
CA ALA A 12 16.06 -2.83 -25.35
C ALA A 12 14.90 -2.37 -24.45
N ASP A 13 14.14 -3.33 -23.93
CA ASP A 13 13.11 -3.07 -22.92
C ASP A 13 13.77 -2.43 -21.67
N ALA A 14 13.03 -1.54 -21.00
CA ALA A 14 13.51 -0.92 -19.77
C ALA A 14 13.71 -2.00 -18.69
N ASP A 15 14.79 -1.90 -17.92
CA ASP A 15 15.07 -2.78 -16.78
C ASP A 15 14.51 -2.21 -15.46
N GLN A 16 13.59 -1.25 -15.61
CA GLN A 16 12.99 -0.52 -14.50
C GLN A 16 11.90 -1.37 -13.85
N SER A 17 11.75 -1.23 -12.54
CA SER A 17 10.70 -1.91 -11.78
C SER A 17 10.14 -1.01 -10.70
N MET A 18 8.88 -1.27 -10.34
CA MET A 18 8.18 -0.61 -9.24
C MET A 18 7.61 -1.68 -8.32
N SER A 19 7.67 -1.42 -7.01
CA SER A 19 6.89 -2.15 -6.02
C SER A 19 6.15 -1.17 -5.12
N VAL A 20 4.93 -1.52 -4.75
CA VAL A 20 4.07 -0.69 -3.89
C VAL A 20 3.68 -1.51 -2.68
N ALA A 21 3.83 -0.93 -1.49
CA ALA A 21 3.52 -1.56 -0.21
C ALA A 21 2.73 -0.60 0.70
N PRO A 22 1.67 -1.06 1.38
CA PRO A 22 1.14 -2.42 1.36
C PRO A 22 0.48 -2.79 0.02
N SER A 23 0.34 -4.10 -0.23
CA SER A 23 -0.34 -4.68 -1.40
C SER A 23 -1.85 -4.45 -1.39
N PHE A 24 -2.42 -4.07 -0.24
CA PHE A 24 -3.80 -3.69 -0.05
C PHE A 24 -3.95 -2.65 1.07
N LEU A 25 -5.01 -1.87 1.00
CA LEU A 25 -5.36 -0.84 1.98
C LEU A 25 -6.38 -1.37 2.99
N LEU A 26 -6.24 -1.00 4.26
CA LEU A 26 -7.24 -1.28 5.28
C LEU A 26 -8.38 -0.24 5.29
N PRO A 27 -9.66 -0.64 5.27
CA PRO A 27 -10.80 0.28 5.39
C PRO A 27 -10.79 1.01 6.73
N GLY A 28 -11.15 2.30 6.73
CA GLY A 28 -11.25 3.13 7.94
C GLY A 28 -9.91 3.55 8.56
N HIS A 29 -8.79 3.23 7.91
CA HIS A 29 -7.45 3.56 8.40
C HIS A 29 -6.76 4.62 7.54
N GLU A 30 -5.93 5.42 8.22
CA GLU A 30 -4.85 6.19 7.61
C GLU A 30 -3.57 5.38 7.70
N GLN A 31 -2.91 5.15 6.56
CA GLN A 31 -1.73 4.27 6.49
C GLN A 31 -0.71 4.78 5.46
N PRO A 32 0.59 4.53 5.68
CA PRO A 32 1.60 4.87 4.70
C PRO A 32 1.52 3.93 3.48
N LEU A 33 1.74 4.50 2.30
CA LEU A 33 1.93 3.81 1.04
C LEU A 33 3.36 4.09 0.56
N HIS A 34 4.18 3.05 0.55
CA HIS A 34 5.56 3.07 0.09
C HIS A 34 5.61 2.66 -1.37
N ILE A 35 6.24 3.49 -2.19
CA ILE A 35 6.50 3.23 -3.60
C ILE A 35 8.01 3.15 -3.77
N ASP A 36 8.51 1.95 -4.04
CA ASP A 36 9.92 1.69 -4.30
C ASP A 36 10.12 1.54 -5.81
N PHE A 37 10.85 2.47 -6.39
CA PHE A 37 11.20 2.47 -7.81
C PHE A 37 12.68 2.11 -7.97
N SER A 38 12.96 1.11 -8.80
CA SER A 38 14.31 0.69 -9.16
C SER A 38 14.58 0.99 -10.64
N PRO A 39 15.63 1.76 -10.96
CA PRO A 39 15.99 2.03 -12.35
C PRO A 39 16.68 0.86 -13.06
N GLY A 40 17.00 -0.23 -12.33
CA GLY A 40 17.75 -1.36 -12.89
C GLY A 40 19.10 -0.93 -13.45
N LEU A 41 19.37 -1.30 -14.71
CA LEU A 41 20.56 -0.90 -15.47
C LEU A 41 20.43 0.43 -16.25
N ASP A 42 19.30 1.13 -16.13
CA ASP A 42 19.04 2.38 -16.83
C ASP A 42 19.50 3.62 -16.04
N ASP A 43 19.86 4.69 -16.75
CA ASP A 43 20.06 6.02 -16.14
C ASP A 43 18.82 6.87 -16.38
N VAL A 44 18.10 7.21 -15.30
CA VAL A 44 16.87 8.01 -15.34
C VAL A 44 17.23 9.48 -15.16
N GLU A 45 16.95 10.30 -16.19
CA GLU A 45 17.22 11.74 -16.16
C GLU A 45 16.08 12.53 -15.50
N SER A 46 14.84 12.08 -15.69
CA SER A 46 13.67 12.66 -15.03
C SER A 46 12.52 11.67 -14.99
N GLY A 47 11.56 11.89 -14.10
CA GLY A 47 10.31 11.16 -14.12
C GLY A 47 9.24 11.86 -13.31
N GLU A 48 8.05 11.28 -13.34
CA GLU A 48 6.88 11.73 -12.60
C GLU A 48 6.16 10.52 -12.03
N VAL A 49 5.75 10.61 -10.78
CA VAL A 49 4.86 9.65 -10.14
C VAL A 49 3.48 10.28 -10.04
N GLN A 50 2.50 9.66 -10.68
CA GLN A 50 1.11 10.07 -10.70
C GLN A 50 0.27 9.14 -9.82
N PHE A 51 -0.69 9.73 -9.12
CA PHE A 51 -1.61 9.04 -8.25
C PHE A 51 -3.04 9.37 -8.64
N VAL A 52 -3.89 8.35 -8.70
CA VAL A 52 -5.33 8.52 -8.89
C VAL A 52 -6.06 7.63 -7.89
N CYS A 53 -6.75 8.26 -6.95
CA CYS A 53 -7.61 7.60 -5.97
C CYS A 53 -9.02 7.47 -6.53
N SER A 54 -9.62 6.29 -6.41
CA SER A 54 -11.06 6.14 -6.59
C SER A 54 -11.84 6.86 -5.48
N PRO A 55 -13.17 7.05 -5.64
CA PRO A 55 -14.02 7.51 -4.55
C PRO A 55 -13.82 6.69 -3.28
N GLY A 56 -13.80 7.36 -2.12
CA GLY A 56 -13.53 6.74 -0.82
C GLY A 56 -12.05 6.71 -0.40
N LEU A 57 -11.15 7.17 -1.25
CA LEU A 57 -9.72 7.32 -0.94
C LEU A 57 -9.27 8.76 -1.07
N LEU A 58 -8.39 9.17 -0.16
CA LEU A 58 -7.65 10.42 -0.25
C LEU A 58 -6.17 10.14 0.02
N LEU A 59 -5.30 10.90 -0.63
CA LEU A 59 -3.86 10.78 -0.56
C LEU A 59 -3.24 12.09 -0.07
N LEU A 60 -2.26 11.99 0.81
CA LEU A 60 -1.27 13.02 1.06
C LEU A 60 0.00 12.66 0.25
N PRO A 61 0.38 13.46 -0.76
CA PRO A 61 1.50 13.12 -1.64
C PRO A 61 2.85 13.05 -0.90
N PRO A 62 3.83 12.31 -1.45
CA PRO A 62 5.18 12.30 -0.88
C PRO A 62 5.78 13.70 -0.75
N GLY A 63 6.34 14.01 0.43
CA GLY A 63 6.99 15.29 0.71
C GLY A 63 6.08 16.39 1.24
N ASP A 64 4.76 16.19 1.33
CA ASP A 64 3.87 17.11 2.03
C ASP A 64 3.83 16.77 3.54
N GLU A 65 4.76 17.35 4.29
CA GLU A 65 4.87 17.13 5.74
C GLU A 65 3.80 17.89 6.55
N THR A 66 3.05 18.81 5.91
CA THR A 66 2.08 19.65 6.61
C THR A 66 0.78 18.93 6.92
N GLY A 67 0.44 17.88 6.18
CA GLY A 67 -0.72 17.02 6.44
C GLY A 67 -2.09 17.65 6.13
N ASP A 68 -2.11 18.87 5.60
CA ASP A 68 -3.33 19.67 5.46
C ASP A 68 -4.02 19.51 4.10
N GLN A 69 -3.31 19.05 3.05
CA GLN A 69 -3.84 18.95 1.69
C GLN A 69 -4.01 17.51 1.20
N TRP A 70 -5.09 16.89 1.65
CA TRP A 70 -5.55 15.60 1.13
C TRP A 70 -6.14 15.77 -0.28
N VAL A 71 -5.67 14.98 -1.24
CA VAL A 71 -6.06 15.03 -2.64
C VAL A 71 -6.57 13.68 -3.14
N SER A 72 -7.48 13.69 -4.12
CA SER A 72 -7.92 12.47 -4.83
C SER A 72 -7.01 12.09 -5.99
N SER A 73 -6.15 13.01 -6.43
CA SER A 73 -5.20 12.78 -7.51
C SER A 73 -4.08 13.81 -7.42
N GLY A 74 -2.89 13.45 -7.85
CA GLY A 74 -1.77 14.37 -7.89
C GLY A 74 -0.57 13.76 -8.59
N SER A 75 0.46 14.57 -8.76
CA SER A 75 1.75 14.10 -9.26
C SER A 75 2.90 14.68 -8.47
N VAL A 76 3.97 13.91 -8.35
CA VAL A 76 5.23 14.33 -7.73
C VAL A 76 6.39 14.01 -8.65
N PRO A 77 7.42 14.89 -8.71
CA PRO A 77 8.59 14.62 -9.52
C PRO A 77 9.37 13.44 -8.96
N LEU A 78 9.74 12.51 -9.84
CA LEU A 78 10.72 11.48 -9.52
C LEU A 78 12.12 12.08 -9.77
N PRO A 79 12.98 12.16 -8.74
CA PRO A 79 14.31 12.72 -8.90
C PRO A 79 15.15 11.87 -9.86
N PRO A 80 16.13 12.47 -10.55
CA PRO A 80 17.07 11.71 -11.38
C PRO A 80 17.76 10.63 -10.53
N CYS A 81 17.77 9.40 -11.03
CA CYS A 81 18.40 8.28 -10.32
C CYS A 81 19.31 7.48 -11.26
N SER A 82 20.51 7.20 -10.75
CA SER A 82 21.52 6.41 -11.44
C SER A 82 21.26 4.92 -11.26
N ARG A 83 21.84 4.10 -12.14
CA ARG A 83 21.72 2.64 -12.11
C ARG A 83 21.84 2.01 -10.73
N GLY A 84 20.99 1.04 -10.47
CA GLY A 84 20.99 0.23 -9.25
C GLY A 84 20.74 1.01 -7.96
N ARG A 85 20.33 2.28 -8.04
CA ARG A 85 19.98 3.10 -6.87
C ARG A 85 18.47 3.28 -6.82
N PRO A 86 17.76 2.48 -6.01
CA PRO A 86 16.32 2.63 -5.87
C PRO A 86 15.95 3.95 -5.18
N VAL A 87 14.74 4.42 -5.47
CA VAL A 87 14.14 5.61 -4.88
C VAL A 87 12.88 5.19 -4.13
N LEU A 88 12.85 5.50 -2.83
CA LEU A 88 11.68 5.27 -1.98
C LEU A 88 10.89 6.56 -1.83
N LEU A 89 9.63 6.53 -2.24
CA LEU A 89 8.64 7.57 -2.00
C LEU A 89 7.61 7.05 -0.99
N THR A 90 7.23 7.88 -0.03
CA THR A 90 6.20 7.53 0.96
C THR A 90 5.07 8.55 0.90
N ALA A 91 3.88 8.08 0.56
CA ALA A 91 2.64 8.84 0.64
C ALA A 91 1.83 8.36 1.85
N ASN A 92 0.85 9.14 2.31
CA ASN A 92 -0.14 8.65 3.26
C ASN A 92 -1.50 8.53 2.59
N VAL A 93 -2.21 7.44 2.82
CA VAL A 93 -3.53 7.18 2.25
C VAL A 93 -4.55 7.10 3.36
N LYS A 94 -5.67 7.77 3.17
CA LYS A 94 -6.85 7.72 4.02
C LYS A 94 -7.96 6.95 3.32
N CYS A 95 -8.49 5.94 3.99
CA CYS A 95 -9.55 5.10 3.47
C CYS A 95 -10.85 5.32 4.23
N VAL A 96 -11.97 5.40 3.51
CA VAL A 96 -13.31 5.35 4.13
C VAL A 96 -13.52 4.03 4.86
N SER A 97 -14.44 4.03 5.83
CA SER A 97 -14.81 2.83 6.56
C SER A 97 -15.49 1.82 5.63
N SER A 98 -15.47 0.53 5.99
CA SER A 98 -16.16 -0.50 5.20
C SER A 98 -17.68 -0.33 5.16
N GLU A 99 -18.26 0.40 6.12
CA GLU A 99 -19.69 0.70 6.16
C GLU A 99 -20.08 1.80 5.17
N ASP A 100 -19.15 2.70 4.85
CA ASP A 100 -19.32 3.82 3.92
C ASP A 100 -18.86 3.48 2.50
N MET A 101 -18.43 2.24 2.25
CA MET A 101 -18.03 1.80 0.91
C MET A 101 -19.25 1.50 0.04
N ASP A 102 -19.22 2.00 -1.19
CA ASP A 102 -20.10 1.55 -2.25
C ASP A 102 -19.82 0.07 -2.62
N SER A 103 -20.57 -0.48 -3.58
CA SER A 103 -20.45 -1.89 -4.00
C SER A 103 -19.08 -2.32 -4.53
N SER A 104 -18.16 -1.39 -4.82
CA SER A 104 -16.81 -1.67 -5.30
C SER A 104 -15.76 -1.19 -4.28
N ALA A 105 -14.82 -2.08 -3.94
CA ALA A 105 -13.68 -1.73 -3.12
C ALA A 105 -12.89 -0.57 -3.75
N PRO A 106 -12.63 0.53 -3.01
CA PRO A 106 -11.82 1.63 -3.50
C PRO A 106 -10.40 1.18 -3.85
N THR A 107 -9.79 1.77 -4.87
CA THR A 107 -8.45 1.44 -5.36
C THR A 107 -7.65 2.72 -5.58
N ILE A 108 -6.36 2.69 -5.24
CA ILE A 108 -5.41 3.71 -5.69
C ILE A 108 -4.59 3.17 -6.86
N HIS A 109 -4.56 3.95 -7.94
CA HIS A 109 -3.71 3.72 -9.09
C HIS A 109 -2.45 4.56 -8.96
N VAL A 110 -1.29 3.92 -9.08
CA VAL A 110 0.02 4.56 -9.08
C VAL A 110 0.66 4.33 -10.44
N LYS A 111 1.11 5.41 -11.09
CA LYS A 111 1.81 5.34 -12.37
C LYS A 111 3.12 6.10 -12.29
N ILE A 112 4.22 5.46 -12.67
CA ILE A 112 5.53 6.10 -12.82
C ILE A 112 5.83 6.23 -14.31
N THR A 113 6.13 7.45 -14.74
CA THR A 113 6.62 7.73 -16.10
C THR A 113 8.03 8.26 -16.01
N THR A 114 8.98 7.66 -16.73
CA THR A 114 10.39 8.06 -16.71
C THR A 114 10.89 8.44 -18.10
N GLN A 115 11.85 9.36 -18.12
CA GLN A 115 12.73 9.59 -19.25
C GLN A 115 14.12 9.06 -18.92
N TYR A 116 14.57 8.09 -19.69
CA TYR A 116 15.78 7.33 -19.38
C TYR A 116 16.66 7.11 -20.59
N ARG A 117 17.90 6.71 -20.31
CA ARG A 117 18.82 6.20 -21.31
C ARG A 117 19.09 4.73 -21.03
N SER A 118 18.79 3.88 -22.01
CA SER A 118 19.24 2.49 -22.00
C SER A 118 20.72 2.45 -22.28
N ILE A 119 21.47 1.76 -21.42
CA ILE A 119 22.91 1.60 -21.62
C ILE A 119 23.20 0.11 -21.79
N PRO A 120 23.86 -0.31 -22.88
CA PRO A 120 24.02 -1.72 -23.19
C PRO A 120 24.67 -2.51 -22.04
N ALA A 121 24.15 -3.71 -21.81
CA ALA A 121 24.72 -4.65 -20.86
C ALA A 121 26.20 -4.91 -21.17
N GLY A 122 27.06 -4.84 -20.15
CA GLY A 122 28.51 -5.04 -20.27
C GLY A 122 29.33 -3.77 -20.54
N VAL A 123 28.69 -2.59 -20.67
CA VAL A 123 29.41 -1.31 -20.73
C VAL A 123 29.80 -0.87 -19.32
N SER A 124 31.10 -0.57 -19.12
CA SER A 124 31.62 -0.08 -17.84
C SER A 124 31.04 1.29 -17.47
N TYR A 125 30.99 1.63 -16.18
CA TYR A 125 30.50 2.94 -15.73
C TYR A 125 31.29 4.11 -16.35
N ALA A 126 32.59 3.91 -16.61
CA ALA A 126 33.45 4.94 -17.22
C ALA A 126 33.14 5.15 -18.72
N ASP A 127 32.67 4.11 -19.41
CA ASP A 127 32.29 4.20 -20.82
C ASP A 127 30.82 4.58 -21.01
N ALA A 128 29.98 4.40 -19.99
CA ALA A 128 28.58 4.82 -19.98
C ALA A 128 28.38 6.30 -20.28
N GLU A 129 29.27 7.17 -19.79
CA GLU A 129 29.25 8.61 -20.07
C GLU A 129 29.38 8.93 -21.57
N LYS A 130 30.04 8.07 -22.35
CA LYS A 130 30.12 8.23 -23.82
C LYS A 130 28.78 7.96 -24.50
N TYR A 131 27.96 7.07 -23.93
CA TYR A 131 26.63 6.77 -24.41
C TYR A 131 25.59 7.80 -23.97
N LYS A 132 25.84 8.54 -22.87
CA LYS A 132 24.99 9.67 -22.47
C LYS A 132 24.94 10.81 -23.49
N GLN A 133 25.93 10.92 -24.38
CA GLN A 133 25.94 11.94 -25.44
C GLN A 133 25.32 11.48 -26.76
N VAL A 134 24.98 10.19 -26.88
CA VAL A 134 24.58 9.57 -28.16
C VAL A 134 23.21 8.91 -27.98
N GLY A 135 22.15 9.64 -28.31
CA GLY A 135 20.78 9.11 -28.34
C GLY A 135 19.73 10.05 -27.75
N SER A 136 18.50 9.93 -28.25
CA SER A 136 17.31 10.54 -27.65
C SER A 136 16.93 9.81 -26.36
N LEU A 137 16.30 10.52 -25.43
CA LEU A 137 15.70 9.91 -24.26
C LEU A 137 14.59 8.94 -24.67
N LEU A 138 14.53 7.80 -24.00
CA LEU A 138 13.44 6.84 -24.09
C LEU A 138 12.43 7.15 -22.98
N THR A 139 11.19 6.74 -23.19
CA THR A 139 10.13 6.87 -22.20
C THR A 139 9.66 5.50 -21.77
N HIS A 140 9.50 5.31 -20.47
CA HIS A 140 8.93 4.10 -19.90
C HIS A 140 7.81 4.43 -18.92
N GLU A 141 6.80 3.58 -18.87
CA GLU A 141 5.65 3.71 -17.99
C GLU A 141 5.46 2.40 -17.23
N ILE A 142 5.31 2.49 -15.91
CA ILE A 142 5.01 1.36 -15.03
C ILE A 142 3.87 1.77 -14.12
N ASP A 143 2.89 0.92 -13.98
CA ASP A 143 1.71 1.15 -13.16
C ASP A 143 1.42 0.01 -12.20
N ALA A 144 0.74 0.33 -11.10
CA ALA A 144 0.26 -0.61 -10.11
C ALA A 144 -1.03 -0.11 -9.46
N ASP A 145 -1.93 -1.05 -9.19
CA ASP A 145 -3.15 -0.81 -8.46
C ASP A 145 -3.04 -1.39 -7.05
N VAL A 146 -3.43 -0.61 -6.04
CA VAL A 146 -3.52 -1.07 -4.66
C VAL A 146 -4.98 -1.00 -4.22
N PRO A 147 -5.67 -2.15 -4.12
CA PRO A 147 -7.06 -2.20 -3.72
C PRO A 147 -7.22 -2.04 -2.21
N THR A 148 -8.36 -1.54 -1.77
CA THR A 148 -8.78 -1.56 -0.37
C THR A 148 -9.48 -2.88 -0.07
N LEU A 149 -9.34 -3.42 1.13
CA LEU A 149 -10.15 -4.57 1.53
C LEU A 149 -11.62 -4.15 1.59
N GLY A 150 -12.49 -4.95 0.95
CA GLY A 150 -13.94 -4.75 1.02
C GLY A 150 -14.56 -5.10 2.38
N SER A 151 -13.76 -5.57 3.34
CA SER A 151 -14.17 -5.91 4.69
C SER A 151 -13.04 -5.60 5.69
N PRO A 152 -13.33 -5.49 6.99
CA PRO A 152 -12.29 -5.36 8.01
C PRO A 152 -11.30 -6.52 7.94
N SER A 153 -10.02 -6.24 8.20
CA SER A 153 -8.93 -7.24 8.14
C SER A 153 -9.20 -8.46 9.02
N VAL A 154 -9.81 -8.26 10.18
CA VAL A 154 -10.24 -9.30 11.11
C VAL A 154 -11.62 -8.98 11.64
N THR A 155 -12.48 -9.99 11.71
CA THR A 155 -13.79 -9.89 12.35
C THR A 155 -13.95 -10.95 13.42
N VAL A 156 -14.71 -10.64 14.47
CA VAL A 156 -15.10 -11.62 15.49
C VAL A 156 -16.32 -12.35 14.97
N LYS A 157 -16.18 -13.65 14.71
CA LYS A 157 -17.24 -14.50 14.16
C LYS A 157 -18.12 -15.10 15.25
N ASP A 158 -17.50 -15.52 16.34
CA ASP A 158 -18.18 -16.16 17.46
C ASP A 158 -17.47 -15.88 18.79
N LEU A 159 -18.27 -15.85 19.85
CA LEU A 159 -17.83 -15.72 21.23
C LEU A 159 -18.51 -16.81 22.06
N SER A 160 -17.71 -17.74 22.54
CA SER A 160 -18.18 -18.86 23.36
C SER A 160 -17.67 -18.72 24.79
N LEU A 161 -18.51 -19.09 25.74
CA LEU A 161 -18.22 -19.01 27.15
C LEU A 161 -18.39 -20.40 27.78
N THR A 162 -17.31 -20.98 28.28
CA THR A 162 -17.33 -22.34 28.82
C THR A 162 -16.88 -22.32 30.28
N SER A 163 -17.75 -22.79 31.19
CA SER A 163 -17.37 -22.98 32.59
C SER A 163 -16.35 -24.10 32.69
N HIS A 164 -15.17 -23.79 33.24
CA HIS A 164 -14.06 -24.74 33.33
C HIS A 164 -13.92 -25.30 34.76
N THR A 165 -14.12 -24.47 35.78
CA THR A 165 -14.17 -24.83 37.21
C THR A 165 -14.99 -23.80 38.00
N MET A 166 -15.24 -24.03 39.31
CA MET A 166 -15.92 -23.04 40.16
C MET A 166 -15.23 -21.69 40.10
N GLY A 167 -15.94 -20.68 39.58
CA GLY A 167 -15.47 -19.30 39.47
C GLY A 167 -14.51 -19.02 38.30
N GLN A 168 -14.21 -20.01 37.45
CA GLN A 168 -13.39 -19.81 36.25
C GLN A 168 -14.17 -20.08 34.97
N THR A 169 -14.04 -19.15 34.04
CA THR A 169 -14.71 -19.18 32.77
C THR A 169 -13.69 -19.03 31.65
N LEU A 170 -13.75 -19.92 30.68
CA LEU A 170 -12.98 -19.81 29.45
C LEU A 170 -13.79 -19.01 28.43
N LEU A 171 -13.17 -17.96 27.87
CA LEU A 171 -13.69 -17.24 26.73
C LEU A 171 -13.01 -17.79 25.47
N GLY A 172 -13.77 -18.44 24.61
CA GLY A 172 -13.34 -18.79 23.26
C GLY A 172 -13.73 -17.71 22.27
N VAL A 173 -12.77 -17.11 21.59
CA VAL A 173 -13.00 -16.11 20.54
C VAL A 173 -12.67 -16.74 19.19
N MET A 174 -13.64 -16.78 18.28
CA MET A 174 -13.42 -17.19 16.90
C MET A 174 -13.25 -15.96 16.03
N LEU A 175 -12.11 -15.88 15.35
CA LEU A 175 -11.76 -14.79 14.45
C LEU A 175 -11.83 -15.25 13.00
N GLU A 176 -12.32 -14.38 12.12
CA GLU A 176 -12.28 -14.55 10.68
C GLU A 176 -11.33 -13.52 10.09
N CYS A 177 -10.39 -13.99 9.28
CA CYS A 177 -9.33 -13.20 8.66
C CYS A 177 -9.67 -12.94 7.19
N HIS A 178 -9.57 -11.69 6.75
CA HIS A 178 -9.84 -11.28 5.37
C HIS A 178 -8.61 -10.73 4.64
N THR A 179 -7.43 -10.75 5.26
CA THR A 179 -6.20 -10.27 4.62
C THR A 179 -5.59 -11.35 3.73
N PRO A 180 -5.12 -11.01 2.50
CA PRO A 180 -4.41 -11.95 1.65
C PRO A 180 -3.02 -12.29 2.19
N ASP A 181 -2.41 -11.36 2.93
CA ASP A 181 -1.08 -11.52 3.52
C ASP A 181 -1.14 -11.81 5.03
N PRO A 182 -0.15 -12.55 5.58
CA PRO A 182 -0.03 -12.76 7.01
C PRO A 182 0.20 -11.43 7.76
N PHE A 183 -0.47 -11.26 8.90
CA PHE A 183 -0.25 -10.13 9.81
C PHE A 183 -0.16 -10.59 11.26
N VAL A 184 0.30 -9.69 12.12
CA VAL A 184 0.46 -9.94 13.56
C VAL A 184 -0.46 -9.02 14.34
N ILE A 185 -1.33 -9.59 15.18
CA ILE A 185 -2.08 -8.84 16.17
C ILE A 185 -1.13 -8.49 17.31
N ARG A 186 -0.68 -7.23 17.38
CA ARG A 186 0.28 -6.78 18.41
C ARG A 186 -0.36 -6.57 19.78
N GLY A 187 -1.65 -6.34 19.82
CA GLY A 187 -2.40 -6.12 21.04
C GLY A 187 -3.89 -6.30 20.81
N TRP A 188 -4.58 -6.77 21.84
CA TRP A 188 -6.02 -6.85 21.86
C TRP A 188 -6.49 -6.47 23.27
N HIS A 189 -7.69 -5.92 23.35
CA HIS A 189 -8.32 -5.58 24.62
C HIS A 189 -9.73 -6.17 24.64
N LEU A 190 -10.10 -6.73 25.78
CA LEU A 190 -11.45 -7.21 26.02
C LEU A 190 -12.10 -6.28 27.03
N GLN A 191 -13.16 -5.60 26.61
CA GLN A 191 -13.97 -4.80 27.51
C GLN A 191 -15.20 -5.61 27.91
N LEU A 192 -15.21 -6.09 29.16
CA LEU A 192 -16.36 -6.73 29.75
C LEU A 192 -17.25 -5.69 30.42
N PRO A 193 -18.59 -5.83 30.36
CA PRO A 193 -19.48 -4.99 31.15
C PRO A 193 -19.17 -5.14 32.64
N SER A 194 -19.44 -4.09 33.42
CA SER A 194 -19.30 -4.11 34.87
C SER A 194 -20.15 -5.24 35.47
N TYR A 195 -19.59 -6.02 36.39
CA TYR A 195 -20.35 -7.09 37.05
C TYR A 195 -21.50 -6.51 37.88
N LEU A 196 -22.64 -7.19 37.88
CA LEU A 196 -23.73 -6.93 38.81
C LEU A 196 -23.32 -7.48 40.18
N THR A 197 -22.96 -6.59 41.11
CA THR A 197 -22.75 -6.97 42.51
C THR A 197 -24.12 -7.14 43.17
N LEU A 198 -24.52 -8.39 43.43
CA LEU A 198 -25.63 -8.64 44.36
C LEU A 198 -25.18 -8.17 45.74
N LYS A 199 -25.77 -7.07 46.22
CA LYS A 199 -25.61 -6.69 47.63
C LYS A 199 -26.36 -7.74 48.46
N GLU A 200 -25.64 -8.39 49.36
CA GLU A 200 -26.26 -9.12 50.46
C GLU A 200 -27.19 -8.12 51.20
N ASP A 201 -28.43 -8.53 51.45
CA ASP A 201 -29.51 -7.77 52.11
C ASP A 201 -30.33 -6.77 51.28
N ILE A 202 -30.82 -7.17 50.10
CA ILE A 202 -32.13 -6.68 49.65
C ILE A 202 -33.07 -7.87 49.58
N ASP A 203 -33.86 -8.05 50.63
CA ASP A 203 -35.09 -8.85 50.55
C ASP A 203 -35.98 -8.22 49.47
N MET A 204 -36.01 -8.83 48.29
CA MET A 204 -36.82 -8.36 47.17
C MET A 204 -38.33 -8.48 47.42
N ASN A 205 -38.76 -9.06 48.54
CA ASN A 205 -40.17 -9.08 48.97
C ASN A 205 -40.57 -7.88 49.84
N ALA A 206 -39.61 -7.05 50.29
CA ALA A 206 -39.92 -5.88 51.12
C ALA A 206 -40.52 -4.70 50.33
N ALA A 207 -40.57 -4.78 49.00
CA ALA A 207 -41.17 -3.75 48.14
C ALA A 207 -42.68 -3.92 47.89
N ALA A 208 -43.33 -4.88 48.56
CA ALA A 208 -44.77 -5.10 48.49
C ALA A 208 -45.39 -5.21 49.90
N ALA A 209 -45.30 -4.12 50.68
CA ALA A 209 -46.12 -3.88 51.86
C ALA A 209 -46.49 -2.40 51.96
#